data_AF-A0A9X2F8E6-F1
#
_entry.id   AF-A0A9X2F8E6-F1
#
_cell.length_a   1.000
_cell.length_b   1.000
_cell.length_c   1.000
_cell.angle_alpha   90.00
_cell.angle_beta   90.00
_cell.angle_gamma   90.00
#
_symmetry.space_group_name_H-M   'P 1'
#
loop_
_entity.id
_entity.type
_entity.pdbx_description
1 polymer ?
#
loop_
_entity_poly.entity_id
_entity_poly.type
_entity_poly.pdbx_seq_one_letter_code
_entity_poly.pdbx_strand_id
1 'polypeptide(L)'
;MSLFYRNICLCTTLVALIASANRSCAQTEYVFQPTTGIADWNTDENWLGGDTFAFVPDADIAAGDTAYVGTDATAQISSPAPRVGQLNVDSSTVLIDSTGSLETFVSSGSSGAVILARADSVLEMRDNAALTIGTVLSSVGQLHMYGPNVSLSADAGILMNGGTLGAHITGNSHGLITTAGSADLSGTLLVDVSGITPTLGMTWDLVTATDGIDNMFEEVVVANTPALGPGLQYQAVVSGNTAQLQVGTTLVASVDRLTGEVSIQNPAGPGFEVASYALRSAAGSLNPGGAVSFNDNGVAGTGWLSSPATSQLVAEVKPSSDYTLETSESVGLGQAFSVGTAPAAEDLVLDFTTTGGQVYRGIVEYTGPVNDFVLFVDPSDGSAAMGNLSPFVNDPELTGYAILSESEQLTAGGWGTLESSGEAGSGWDASPALASALAETNLESSFTFGYGRMASLGQVFTPAGTEDLQFLYTVAGEETPRVGTVVYGDIPTATPSLPGDYNDDDVVDLADYVVWRNNLGGSGLPNDVSPSSVTSADYAIWKANFGKTFVGAGSLSAVQSVPEPATVMLLGMLPLVGLIWRRVHRR
;
A
#
# COMPACT_ATOMS: atom_id res chain seq x y z
N MET A 1 -30.02 27.67 4.82
CA MET A 1 -31.04 26.59 4.84
C MET A 1 -31.11 25.76 3.54
N SER A 2 -30.35 26.08 2.48
CA SER A 2 -30.19 25.21 1.29
C SER A 2 -28.83 24.50 1.20
N LEU A 3 -27.97 24.65 2.22
CA LEU A 3 -26.71 23.91 2.39
C LEU A 3 -26.91 22.55 3.11
N PHE A 4 -28.04 22.36 3.79
CA PHE A 4 -28.38 21.10 4.46
C PHE A 4 -28.89 20.00 3.51
N TYR A 5 -29.26 20.36 2.28
CA TYR A 5 -29.81 19.42 1.29
C TYR A 5 -28.80 18.91 0.26
N ARG A 6 -27.57 19.46 0.21
CA ARG A 6 -26.51 18.99 -0.70
C ARG A 6 -25.61 17.91 -0.10
N ASN A 7 -25.52 17.82 1.23
CA ASN A 7 -24.80 16.76 1.93
C ASN A 7 -25.61 15.45 2.05
N ILE A 8 -26.91 15.48 1.79
CA ILE A 8 -27.75 14.27 1.70
C ILE A 8 -27.57 13.56 0.35
N CYS A 9 -27.08 14.25 -0.69
CA CYS A 9 -26.95 13.66 -2.02
C CYS A 9 -25.61 12.93 -2.26
N LEU A 10 -24.56 13.19 -1.46
CA LEU A 10 -23.35 12.37 -1.45
C LEU A 10 -23.46 11.15 -0.52
N CYS A 11 -24.38 11.18 0.44
CA CYS A 11 -24.72 10.02 1.27
C CYS A 11 -25.44 8.91 0.46
N THR A 12 -26.03 9.24 -0.70
CA THR A 12 -26.67 8.26 -1.59
C THR A 12 -25.71 7.54 -2.56
N THR A 13 -24.46 7.96 -2.69
CA THR A 13 -23.45 7.25 -3.49
C THR A 13 -22.52 6.37 -2.66
N LEU A 14 -22.51 6.54 -1.33
CA LEU A 14 -21.85 5.63 -0.37
C LEU A 14 -22.82 4.59 0.25
N VAL A 15 -24.09 4.59 -0.17
CA VAL A 15 -25.05 3.52 0.12
C VAL A 15 -25.02 2.41 -0.95
N ALA A 16 -24.18 2.54 -1.99
CA ALA A 16 -23.93 1.49 -2.97
C ALA A 16 -22.75 0.55 -2.62
N LEU A 17 -21.94 0.88 -1.59
CA LEU A 17 -20.87 0.00 -1.10
C LEU A 17 -21.16 -0.62 0.28
N ILE A 18 -22.21 -0.17 0.96
CA ILE A 18 -22.70 -0.75 2.24
C ILE A 18 -24.09 -1.41 2.05
N ALA A 19 -24.51 -1.62 0.80
CA ALA A 19 -25.71 -2.41 0.46
C ALA A 19 -25.40 -3.85 0.00
N SER A 20 -24.16 -4.34 0.14
CA SER A 20 -23.87 -5.78 0.06
C SER A 20 -23.92 -6.46 1.45
N ALA A 21 -23.73 -5.71 2.55
CA ALA A 21 -23.90 -6.21 3.91
C ALA A 21 -25.33 -5.96 4.43
N ASN A 22 -26.32 -6.59 3.77
CA ASN A 22 -27.63 -6.98 4.29
C ASN A 22 -28.59 -7.31 3.13
N ARG A 23 -28.22 -8.31 2.32
CA ARG A 23 -29.21 -9.34 2.02
C ARG A 23 -28.91 -10.50 2.94
N SER A 24 -29.51 -10.47 4.12
CA SER A 24 -29.90 -11.69 4.82
C SER A 24 -30.95 -12.42 3.96
N CYS A 25 -30.56 -12.88 2.77
CA CYS A 25 -31.03 -14.18 2.32
C CYS A 25 -30.38 -15.16 3.31
N ALA A 26 -31.14 -16.03 3.94
CA ALA A 26 -30.53 -17.07 4.76
C ALA A 26 -29.55 -17.84 3.87
N GLN A 27 -28.24 -17.71 4.10
CA GLN A 27 -27.24 -18.54 3.45
C GLN A 27 -27.53 -19.97 3.90
N THR A 28 -27.97 -20.80 2.96
CA THR A 28 -28.31 -22.19 3.27
C THR A 28 -27.11 -23.04 2.91
N GLU A 29 -26.57 -23.71 3.92
CA GLU A 29 -25.44 -24.63 3.78
C GLU A 29 -25.97 -26.04 3.48
N TYR A 30 -25.45 -26.63 2.41
CA TYR A 30 -25.77 -27.99 1.97
C TYR A 30 -24.48 -28.82 2.00
N VAL A 31 -24.52 -29.95 2.72
CA VAL A 31 -23.39 -30.85 2.93
C VAL A 31 -23.65 -32.16 2.20
N PHE A 32 -22.77 -32.53 1.26
CA PHE A 32 -22.83 -33.80 0.55
C PHE A 32 -22.29 -34.93 1.44
N GLN A 33 -23.18 -35.83 1.87
CA GLN A 33 -22.88 -36.99 2.72
C GLN A 33 -23.54 -38.26 2.16
N PRO A 34 -22.94 -38.88 1.14
CA PRO A 34 -23.53 -40.07 0.52
C PRO A 34 -23.38 -41.31 1.41
N THR A 35 -24.28 -42.27 1.24
CA THR A 35 -24.21 -43.57 1.94
C THR A 35 -23.14 -44.52 1.39
N THR A 36 -22.64 -44.22 0.19
CA THR A 36 -21.56 -44.92 -0.52
C THR A 36 -20.48 -43.92 -0.92
N GLY A 37 -19.21 -44.34 -1.00
CA GLY A 37 -18.09 -43.42 -1.29
C GLY A 37 -18.18 -42.67 -2.62
N ILE A 38 -18.94 -43.18 -3.60
CA ILE A 38 -19.28 -42.48 -4.85
C ILE A 38 -20.79 -42.41 -4.94
N ALA A 39 -21.35 -41.23 -5.22
CA ALA A 39 -22.79 -41.06 -5.43
C ALA A 39 -23.12 -39.89 -6.36
N ASP A 40 -24.34 -39.88 -6.89
CA ASP A 40 -24.82 -38.85 -7.82
C ASP A 40 -25.16 -37.56 -7.06
N TRP A 41 -24.60 -36.44 -7.55
CA TRP A 41 -24.83 -35.07 -7.07
C TRP A 41 -26.31 -34.68 -7.14
N ASN A 42 -27.05 -35.21 -8.12
CA ASN A 42 -28.44 -34.88 -8.37
C ASN A 42 -29.44 -35.72 -7.55
N THR A 43 -28.95 -36.51 -6.59
CA THR A 43 -29.78 -37.36 -5.72
C THR A 43 -29.93 -36.70 -4.34
N ASP A 44 -31.15 -36.25 -4.03
CA ASP A 44 -31.50 -35.55 -2.79
C ASP A 44 -31.06 -36.29 -1.52
N GLU A 45 -31.14 -37.63 -1.50
CA GLU A 45 -30.77 -38.43 -0.33
C GLU A 45 -29.28 -38.33 0.06
N ASN A 46 -28.43 -37.79 -0.82
CA ASN A 46 -27.00 -37.58 -0.55
C ASN A 46 -26.71 -36.21 0.07
N TRP A 47 -27.69 -35.32 0.21
CA TRP A 47 -27.51 -33.97 0.75
C TRP A 47 -28.13 -33.82 2.14
N LEU A 48 -27.39 -33.17 3.05
CA LEU A 48 -27.90 -32.72 4.35
C LEU A 48 -27.93 -31.19 4.40
N GLY A 49 -29.03 -30.61 4.86
CA GLY A 49 -29.24 -29.15 4.94
C GLY A 49 -30.49 -28.68 4.18
N GLY A 50 -30.95 -27.46 4.44
CA GLY A 50 -32.12 -26.87 3.78
C GLY A 50 -33.50 -27.23 4.37
N ASP A 51 -34.50 -26.42 4.04
CA ASP A 51 -35.86 -26.42 4.59
C ASP A 51 -36.79 -27.44 3.91
N THR A 52 -36.58 -28.75 4.12
CA THR A 52 -37.55 -29.84 3.78
C THR A 52 -38.10 -29.91 2.35
N PHE A 53 -37.67 -29.03 1.44
CA PHE A 53 -37.95 -29.11 0.01
C PHE A 53 -36.80 -29.84 -0.67
N ALA A 54 -37.16 -30.83 -1.47
CA ALA A 54 -36.32 -31.56 -2.40
C ALA A 54 -35.38 -30.61 -3.18
N PHE A 55 -34.16 -30.47 -2.69
CA PHE A 55 -33.07 -29.81 -3.40
C PHE A 55 -32.46 -30.85 -4.33
N VAL A 56 -33.02 -30.92 -5.55
CA VAL A 56 -32.28 -31.45 -6.70
C VAL A 56 -31.51 -30.25 -7.25
N PRO A 57 -30.18 -30.14 -7.09
CA PRO A 57 -29.42 -29.19 -7.89
C PRO A 57 -29.51 -29.65 -9.36
N ASP A 58 -30.49 -29.16 -10.12
CA ASP A 58 -30.48 -29.30 -11.59
C ASP A 58 -29.34 -28.41 -12.10
N ALA A 59 -28.07 -28.86 -11.98
CA ALA A 59 -26.85 -28.21 -12.46
C ALA A 59 -26.55 -26.77 -11.96
N ASP A 60 -27.50 -26.04 -11.38
CA ASP A 60 -27.42 -24.61 -11.04
C ASP A 60 -27.50 -24.43 -9.50
N ILE A 61 -26.45 -23.89 -8.88
CA ILE A 61 -26.49 -23.46 -7.47
C ILE A 61 -27.06 -22.03 -7.41
N ALA A 62 -28.14 -21.85 -6.65
CA ALA A 62 -28.85 -20.57 -6.55
C ALA A 62 -28.08 -19.53 -5.72
N ALA A 63 -28.13 -18.28 -6.16
CA ALA A 63 -27.41 -17.16 -5.56
C ALA A 63 -27.51 -17.09 -4.02
N GLY A 64 -26.34 -17.14 -3.37
CA GLY A 64 -26.19 -17.08 -1.92
C GLY A 64 -26.11 -18.42 -1.20
N ASP A 65 -26.22 -19.55 -1.91
CA ASP A 65 -26.11 -20.89 -1.32
C ASP A 65 -24.65 -21.38 -1.27
N THR A 66 -24.39 -22.36 -0.39
CA THR A 66 -23.08 -22.99 -0.26
C THR A 66 -23.20 -24.51 -0.30
N ALA A 67 -22.52 -25.14 -1.26
CA ALA A 67 -22.43 -26.59 -1.38
C ALA A 67 -21.06 -27.09 -0.91
N TYR A 68 -21.06 -28.07 0.00
CA TYR A 68 -19.86 -28.61 0.62
C TYR A 68 -19.69 -30.10 0.30
N VAL A 69 -18.51 -30.50 -0.21
CA VAL A 69 -18.12 -31.89 -0.48
C VAL A 69 -16.92 -32.25 0.42
N GLY A 70 -17.18 -33.05 1.45
CA GLY A 70 -16.19 -33.38 2.49
C GLY A 70 -15.61 -34.80 2.41
N THR A 71 -15.07 -35.26 3.53
CA THR A 71 -14.18 -36.43 3.63
C THR A 71 -14.79 -37.73 3.09
N ASP A 72 -14.01 -38.45 2.26
CA ASP A 72 -14.30 -39.75 1.66
C ASP A 72 -15.59 -39.81 0.81
N ALA A 73 -16.06 -38.65 0.33
CA ALA A 73 -17.20 -38.53 -0.58
C ALA A 73 -16.74 -38.13 -1.99
N THR A 74 -17.23 -38.85 -3.00
CA THR A 74 -17.14 -38.45 -4.41
C THR A 74 -18.53 -38.14 -4.94
N ALA A 75 -18.74 -36.88 -5.29
CA ALA A 75 -19.98 -36.41 -5.90
C ALA A 75 -19.84 -36.44 -7.43
N GLN A 76 -20.75 -37.12 -8.12
CA GLN A 76 -20.75 -37.20 -9.58
C GLN A 76 -21.93 -36.44 -10.16
N ILE A 77 -21.66 -35.44 -11.00
CA ILE A 77 -22.72 -34.69 -11.68
C ILE A 77 -23.10 -35.46 -12.94
N SER A 78 -24.18 -36.23 -12.83
CA SER A 78 -24.68 -37.13 -13.86
C SER A 78 -26.09 -36.72 -14.26
N SER A 79 -26.35 -36.48 -15.54
CA SER A 79 -27.72 -36.24 -16.01
C SER A 79 -28.16 -37.33 -16.98
N PRO A 80 -29.42 -37.84 -16.89
CA PRO A 80 -29.93 -38.75 -17.88
C PRO A 80 -29.93 -38.09 -19.26
N ALA A 81 -29.54 -38.85 -20.28
CA ALA A 81 -29.51 -38.38 -21.66
C ALA A 81 -30.85 -37.70 -22.02
N PRO A 82 -30.84 -36.49 -22.65
CA PRO A 82 -29.74 -35.90 -23.41
C PRO A 82 -29.00 -34.75 -22.71
N ARG A 83 -29.18 -34.54 -21.39
CA ARG A 83 -28.49 -33.44 -20.70
C ARG A 83 -27.01 -33.77 -20.50
N VAL A 84 -26.19 -32.73 -20.48
CA VAL A 84 -24.76 -32.77 -20.15
C VAL A 84 -24.65 -32.42 -18.66
N GLY A 85 -23.90 -33.20 -17.87
CA GLY A 85 -23.70 -32.97 -16.43
C GLY A 85 -22.83 -31.74 -16.17
N GLN A 86 -23.39 -30.55 -16.39
CA GLN A 86 -22.72 -29.28 -16.15
C GLN A 86 -22.92 -28.85 -14.68
N LEU A 87 -21.91 -28.24 -14.07
CA LEU A 87 -22.05 -27.47 -12.84
C LEU A 87 -22.01 -25.98 -13.18
N ASN A 88 -22.98 -25.24 -12.70
CA ASN A 88 -23.06 -23.80 -12.84
C ASN A 88 -23.18 -23.19 -11.44
N VAL A 89 -22.17 -22.41 -11.06
CA VAL A 89 -22.12 -21.69 -9.80
C VAL A 89 -22.46 -20.24 -10.10
N ASP A 90 -23.64 -19.78 -9.70
CA ASP A 90 -24.09 -18.40 -9.89
C ASP A 90 -24.18 -17.68 -8.54
N SER A 91 -23.27 -16.74 -8.29
CA SER A 91 -23.21 -15.93 -7.07
C SER A 91 -23.24 -16.77 -5.78
N SER A 92 -22.56 -17.92 -5.82
CA SER A 92 -22.63 -18.99 -4.81
C SER A 92 -21.25 -19.58 -4.57
N THR A 93 -21.14 -20.45 -3.56
CA THR A 93 -19.86 -21.10 -3.20
C THR A 93 -19.94 -22.62 -3.30
N VAL A 94 -18.95 -23.23 -3.93
CA VAL A 94 -18.67 -24.67 -3.84
C VAL A 94 -17.37 -24.86 -3.10
N LEU A 95 -17.38 -25.63 -2.02
CA LEU A 95 -16.19 -26.00 -1.24
C LEU A 95 -15.96 -27.51 -1.36
N ILE A 96 -14.76 -27.89 -1.82
CA ILE A 96 -14.26 -29.26 -1.79
C ILE A 96 -13.06 -29.28 -0.85
N ASP A 97 -13.07 -30.11 0.19
CA ASP A 97 -11.99 -30.14 1.18
C ASP A 97 -11.53 -31.56 1.50
N SER A 98 -10.63 -31.69 2.49
CA SER A 98 -10.19 -32.96 3.07
C SER A 98 -9.74 -34.00 2.05
N THR A 99 -10.60 -34.96 1.67
CA THR A 99 -10.38 -35.98 0.62
C THR A 99 -11.54 -36.02 -0.38
N GLY A 100 -12.43 -35.02 -0.34
CA GLY A 100 -13.59 -34.91 -1.20
C GLY A 100 -13.21 -34.82 -2.68
N SER A 101 -14.03 -35.43 -3.54
CA SER A 101 -13.86 -35.39 -4.98
C SER A 101 -15.16 -34.98 -5.68
N LEU A 102 -15.04 -34.18 -6.73
CA LEU A 102 -16.15 -33.82 -7.60
C LEU A 102 -15.81 -34.19 -9.05
N GLU A 103 -16.71 -34.90 -9.72
CA GLU A 103 -16.53 -35.33 -11.11
C GLU A 103 -17.72 -34.92 -11.97
N THR A 104 -17.49 -34.33 -13.15
CA THR A 104 -18.55 -34.02 -14.14
C THR A 104 -18.65 -35.08 -15.26
N PHE A 105 -18.08 -36.27 -15.03
CA PHE A 105 -18.08 -37.39 -15.98
C PHE A 105 -18.89 -38.58 -15.45
N VAL A 106 -19.44 -39.40 -16.38
CA VAL A 106 -20.11 -40.67 -16.09
C VAL A 106 -19.62 -41.76 -17.03
N SER A 107 -19.34 -42.95 -16.51
CA SER A 107 -18.88 -44.14 -17.26
C SER A 107 -19.83 -44.66 -18.38
N SER A 108 -20.98 -44.00 -18.61
CA SER A 108 -21.96 -44.36 -19.65
C SER A 108 -22.57 -43.17 -20.43
N GLY A 109 -21.99 -41.96 -20.40
CA GLY A 109 -22.65 -40.76 -20.98
C GLY A 109 -21.76 -39.54 -21.28
N SER A 110 -22.41 -38.41 -21.60
CA SER A 110 -21.81 -37.13 -21.99
C SER A 110 -21.14 -36.40 -20.82
N SER A 111 -19.88 -36.03 -20.97
CA SER A 111 -19.10 -35.18 -20.05
C SER A 111 -19.61 -33.74 -19.97
N GLY A 112 -19.57 -33.10 -18.80
CA GLY A 112 -19.97 -31.70 -18.65
C GLY A 112 -18.92 -30.73 -18.12
N ALA A 113 -19.29 -29.45 -18.12
CA ALA A 113 -18.41 -28.32 -17.80
C ALA A 113 -18.60 -27.87 -16.35
N VAL A 114 -17.66 -27.08 -15.84
CA VAL A 114 -17.87 -26.27 -14.63
C VAL A 114 -17.86 -24.80 -15.05
N ILE A 115 -18.89 -24.06 -14.67
CA ILE A 115 -19.03 -22.64 -14.96
C ILE A 115 -19.15 -21.84 -13.66
N LEU A 116 -18.25 -20.88 -13.44
CA LEU A 116 -18.42 -19.85 -12.40
C LEU A 116 -18.99 -18.61 -13.10
N ALA A 117 -20.30 -18.40 -12.96
CA ALA A 117 -21.06 -17.54 -13.85
C ALA A 117 -20.95 -16.03 -13.54
N ARG A 118 -20.48 -15.67 -12.34
CA ARG A 118 -20.32 -14.27 -11.92
C ARG A 118 -19.05 -14.06 -11.10
N ALA A 119 -18.63 -12.80 -10.99
CA ALA A 119 -17.44 -12.38 -10.25
C ALA A 119 -17.44 -12.83 -8.78
N ASP A 120 -18.62 -12.94 -8.16
CA ASP A 120 -18.84 -13.40 -6.78
C ASP A 120 -19.13 -14.92 -6.67
N SER A 121 -19.03 -15.66 -7.77
CA SER A 121 -19.13 -17.12 -7.76
C SER A 121 -17.78 -17.71 -7.35
N VAL A 122 -17.77 -18.56 -6.33
CA VAL A 122 -16.55 -19.08 -5.71
C VAL A 122 -16.52 -20.60 -5.82
N LEU A 123 -15.39 -21.13 -6.28
CA LEU A 123 -15.03 -22.53 -6.15
C LEU A 123 -13.74 -22.61 -5.33
N GLU A 124 -13.79 -23.34 -4.23
CA GLU A 124 -12.69 -23.46 -3.29
C GLU A 124 -12.31 -24.92 -3.09
N MET A 125 -11.00 -25.19 -3.16
CA MET A 125 -10.42 -26.52 -2.99
C MET A 125 -9.35 -26.48 -1.90
N ARG A 126 -9.45 -27.37 -0.90
CA ARG A 126 -8.52 -27.45 0.23
C ARG A 126 -8.02 -28.88 0.49
N ASP A 127 -6.95 -28.98 1.26
CA ASP A 127 -6.32 -30.24 1.67
C ASP A 127 -5.96 -31.15 0.48
N ASN A 128 -6.63 -32.31 0.32
CA ASN A 128 -6.42 -33.27 -0.77
C ASN A 128 -7.65 -33.36 -1.69
N ALA A 129 -8.39 -32.26 -1.82
CA ALA A 129 -9.55 -32.16 -2.69
C ALA A 129 -9.21 -32.41 -4.17
N ALA A 130 -10.09 -33.10 -4.87
CA ALA A 130 -9.96 -33.35 -6.31
C ALA A 130 -11.19 -32.87 -7.10
N LEU A 131 -10.95 -32.32 -8.30
CA LEU A 131 -12.01 -31.94 -9.24
C LEU A 131 -11.63 -32.42 -10.65
N THR A 132 -12.48 -33.26 -11.24
CA THR A 132 -12.33 -33.74 -12.61
C THR A 132 -13.48 -33.26 -13.48
N ILE A 133 -13.16 -32.45 -14.49
CA ILE A 133 -14.09 -31.82 -15.41
C ILE A 133 -13.97 -32.49 -16.77
N GLY A 134 -15.00 -33.20 -17.21
CA GLY A 134 -14.93 -33.94 -18.47
C GLY A 134 -14.99 -33.07 -19.74
N THR A 135 -15.10 -31.75 -19.61
CA THR A 135 -14.98 -30.78 -20.72
C THR A 135 -14.16 -29.56 -20.28
N VAL A 136 -14.80 -28.39 -20.11
CA VAL A 136 -14.12 -27.10 -19.90
C VAL A 136 -14.43 -26.54 -18.51
N LEU A 137 -13.44 -25.92 -17.87
CA LEU A 137 -13.66 -24.95 -16.80
C LEU A 137 -13.81 -23.57 -17.43
N SER A 138 -14.94 -22.90 -17.23
CA SER A 138 -15.15 -21.52 -17.65
C SER A 138 -15.52 -20.67 -16.44
N SER A 139 -14.65 -19.76 -16.03
CA SER A 139 -14.92 -18.90 -14.88
C SER A 139 -14.94 -17.45 -15.31
N VAL A 140 -15.85 -16.66 -14.74
CA VAL A 140 -15.68 -15.21 -14.55
C VAL A 140 -15.59 -14.86 -13.05
N GLY A 141 -15.63 -15.89 -12.19
CA GLY A 141 -15.60 -15.82 -10.73
C GLY A 141 -14.23 -16.17 -10.17
N GLN A 142 -14.22 -16.76 -8.97
CA GLN A 142 -13.01 -17.02 -8.20
C GLN A 142 -12.79 -18.52 -8.01
N LEU A 143 -11.64 -19.03 -8.46
CA LEU A 143 -11.16 -20.38 -8.16
C LEU A 143 -10.02 -20.29 -7.15
N HIS A 144 -10.18 -20.84 -5.95
CA HIS A 144 -9.14 -20.86 -4.93
C HIS A 144 -8.61 -22.28 -4.69
N MET A 145 -7.29 -22.45 -4.72
CA MET A 145 -6.60 -23.72 -4.51
C MET A 145 -5.61 -23.60 -3.36
N TYR A 146 -5.87 -24.33 -2.27
CA TYR A 146 -5.09 -24.28 -1.04
C TYR A 146 -4.17 -25.48 -0.87
N GLY A 147 -2.87 -25.18 -0.81
CA GLY A 147 -1.83 -26.14 -0.50
C GLY A 147 -1.43 -27.02 -1.70
N PRO A 148 -0.50 -27.97 -1.46
CA PRO A 148 0.16 -28.73 -2.52
C PRO A 148 -0.64 -29.93 -3.05
N ASN A 149 -1.67 -30.38 -2.33
CA ASN A 149 -2.31 -31.68 -2.60
C ASN A 149 -3.67 -31.57 -3.30
N VAL A 150 -4.17 -30.37 -3.53
CA VAL A 150 -5.37 -30.15 -4.33
C VAL A 150 -5.06 -30.40 -5.81
N SER A 151 -5.99 -30.98 -6.55
CA SER A 151 -5.81 -31.27 -7.98
C SER A 151 -7.05 -31.01 -8.79
N LEU A 152 -6.90 -30.31 -9.92
CA LEU A 152 -7.97 -30.06 -10.88
C LEU A 152 -7.57 -30.55 -12.26
N SER A 153 -8.46 -31.23 -12.97
CA SER A 153 -8.25 -31.61 -14.36
C SER A 153 -9.46 -31.26 -15.22
N ALA A 154 -9.23 -30.72 -16.41
CA ALA A 154 -10.27 -30.49 -17.43
C ALA A 154 -9.89 -31.13 -18.77
N ASP A 155 -10.79 -31.89 -19.39
CA ASP A 155 -10.44 -32.62 -20.63
C ASP A 155 -10.29 -31.69 -21.85
N ALA A 156 -11.06 -30.60 -21.93
CA ALA A 156 -11.17 -29.77 -23.13
C ALA A 156 -10.47 -28.41 -23.01
N GLY A 157 -10.33 -27.84 -21.81
CA GLY A 157 -9.71 -26.52 -21.66
C GLY A 157 -9.99 -25.82 -20.34
N ILE A 158 -9.27 -24.73 -20.11
CA ILE A 158 -9.48 -23.79 -19.00
C ILE A 158 -9.67 -22.39 -19.58
N LEU A 159 -10.73 -21.70 -19.20
CA LEU A 159 -11.06 -20.34 -19.64
C LEU A 159 -11.34 -19.46 -18.42
N MET A 160 -10.43 -18.55 -18.09
CA MET A 160 -10.56 -17.69 -16.91
C MET A 160 -11.37 -16.41 -17.13
N ASN A 161 -11.62 -15.98 -18.38
CA ASN A 161 -12.52 -14.88 -18.78
C ASN A 161 -12.58 -13.64 -17.85
N GLY A 162 -11.43 -13.18 -17.32
CA GLY A 162 -11.34 -12.04 -16.41
C GLY A 162 -11.58 -12.37 -14.92
N GLY A 163 -11.83 -13.63 -14.59
CA GLY A 163 -11.95 -14.16 -13.23
C GLY A 163 -10.61 -14.25 -12.51
N THR A 164 -10.65 -14.77 -11.28
CA THR A 164 -9.49 -14.88 -10.39
C THR A 164 -9.08 -16.33 -10.15
N LEU A 165 -7.78 -16.62 -10.28
CA LEU A 165 -7.16 -17.83 -9.73
C LEU A 165 -6.44 -17.46 -8.43
N GLY A 166 -6.89 -17.99 -7.30
CA GLY A 166 -6.24 -17.89 -5.99
C GLY A 166 -5.26 -19.06 -5.77
N ALA A 167 -3.97 -18.77 -5.82
CA ALA A 167 -2.90 -19.70 -5.49
C ALA A 167 -2.48 -19.51 -4.03
N HIS A 168 -3.01 -20.33 -3.12
CA HIS A 168 -2.64 -20.32 -1.71
C HIS A 168 -1.56 -21.38 -1.45
N ILE A 169 -0.30 -20.94 -1.45
CA ILE A 169 0.90 -21.77 -1.42
C ILE A 169 1.38 -21.94 0.02
N THR A 170 1.49 -23.19 0.46
CA THR A 170 1.91 -23.54 1.83
C THR A 170 3.20 -24.36 1.90
N GLY A 171 3.86 -24.58 0.75
CA GLY A 171 5.01 -25.48 0.62
C GLY A 171 5.82 -25.25 -0.66
N ASN A 172 6.80 -26.13 -0.91
CA ASN A 172 7.69 -26.05 -2.09
C ASN A 172 7.01 -26.46 -3.42
N SER A 173 5.74 -26.87 -3.37
CA SER A 173 4.90 -27.18 -4.51
C SER A 173 3.49 -26.62 -4.27
N HIS A 174 2.72 -26.50 -5.33
CA HIS A 174 1.32 -26.08 -5.30
C HIS A 174 0.46 -27.11 -6.03
N GLY A 175 -0.83 -27.15 -5.71
CA GLY A 175 -1.78 -28.03 -6.38
C GLY A 175 -1.95 -27.66 -7.85
N LEU A 176 -1.90 -28.65 -8.73
CA LEU A 176 -1.82 -28.42 -10.17
C LEU A 176 -3.20 -28.45 -10.84
N ILE A 177 -3.46 -27.48 -11.71
CA ILE A 177 -4.52 -27.54 -12.71
C ILE A 177 -3.95 -28.16 -13.99
N THR A 178 -4.61 -29.17 -14.52
CA THR A 178 -4.20 -29.83 -15.77
C THR A 178 -5.30 -29.77 -16.81
N THR A 179 -4.94 -29.59 -18.08
CA THR A 179 -5.88 -29.74 -19.19
C THR A 179 -5.25 -30.44 -20.39
N ALA A 180 -6.04 -31.29 -21.05
CA ALA A 180 -5.65 -31.90 -22.33
C ALA A 180 -5.87 -30.95 -23.51
N GLY A 181 -6.64 -29.88 -23.35
CA GLY A 181 -6.78 -28.78 -24.32
C GLY A 181 -5.85 -27.60 -24.03
N SER A 182 -6.24 -26.41 -24.49
CA SER A 182 -5.53 -25.15 -24.20
C SER A 182 -6.03 -24.50 -22.91
N ALA A 183 -5.26 -23.54 -22.39
CA ALA A 183 -5.68 -22.69 -21.27
C ALA A 183 -5.55 -21.21 -21.62
N ASP A 184 -6.64 -20.48 -21.44
CA ASP A 184 -6.68 -19.02 -21.46
C ASP A 184 -6.82 -18.51 -20.01
N LEU A 185 -5.77 -17.88 -19.50
CA LEU A 185 -5.66 -17.40 -18.12
C LEU A 185 -5.95 -15.91 -17.96
N SER A 186 -6.46 -15.24 -19.01
CA SER A 186 -6.77 -13.80 -18.98
C SER A 186 -7.65 -13.49 -17.77
N GLY A 187 -7.12 -12.71 -16.83
CA GLY A 187 -7.71 -12.51 -15.51
C GLY A 187 -6.66 -12.19 -14.44
N THR A 188 -7.02 -12.39 -13.17
CA THR A 188 -6.17 -12.06 -12.01
C THR A 188 -5.58 -13.33 -11.39
N LEU A 189 -4.28 -13.33 -11.11
CA LEU A 189 -3.65 -14.29 -10.21
C LEU A 189 -3.54 -13.68 -8.83
N LEU A 190 -4.30 -14.21 -7.86
CA LEU A 190 -4.18 -13.85 -6.46
C LEU A 190 -3.17 -14.79 -5.78
N VAL A 191 -2.12 -14.23 -5.19
CA VAL A 191 -1.01 -14.96 -4.58
C VAL A 191 -1.04 -14.80 -3.07
N ASP A 192 -1.10 -15.94 -2.39
CA ASP A 192 -0.98 -16.07 -0.93
C ASP A 192 0.09 -17.13 -0.65
N VAL A 193 1.07 -16.79 0.18
CA VAL A 193 2.22 -17.64 0.47
C VAL A 193 2.41 -17.67 1.98
N SER A 194 2.40 -18.86 2.56
CA SER A 194 2.58 -19.04 3.99
C SER A 194 3.45 -20.27 4.29
N GLY A 195 4.07 -20.30 5.48
CA GLY A 195 4.84 -21.46 5.94
C GLY A 195 6.16 -21.72 5.21
N ILE A 196 6.54 -20.89 4.24
CA ILE A 196 7.80 -20.97 3.49
C ILE A 196 8.50 -19.61 3.42
N THR A 197 9.80 -19.62 3.11
CA THR A 197 10.59 -18.41 2.82
C THR A 197 11.02 -18.44 1.35
N PRO A 198 10.31 -17.72 0.47
CA PRO A 198 10.61 -17.72 -0.95
C PRO A 198 11.99 -17.12 -1.27
N THR A 199 12.69 -17.71 -2.23
CA THR A 199 14.00 -17.23 -2.72
C THR A 199 13.99 -17.09 -4.23
N LEU A 200 14.86 -16.23 -4.76
CA LEU A 200 15.04 -16.06 -6.22
C LEU A 200 15.11 -17.41 -6.95
N GLY A 201 14.30 -17.55 -8.00
CA GLY A 201 14.25 -18.72 -8.86
C GLY A 201 13.34 -19.84 -8.38
N MET A 202 12.74 -19.73 -7.18
CA MET A 202 11.67 -20.65 -6.78
C MET A 202 10.47 -20.51 -7.73
N THR A 203 9.88 -21.64 -8.08
CA THR A 203 8.74 -21.73 -9.00
C THR A 203 7.68 -22.67 -8.45
N TRP A 204 6.41 -22.35 -8.71
CA TRP A 204 5.27 -23.23 -8.44
C TRP A 204 4.46 -23.38 -9.73
N ASP A 205 4.28 -24.63 -10.16
CA ASP A 205 3.43 -24.95 -11.30
C ASP A 205 1.96 -24.75 -10.89
N LEU A 206 1.24 -23.94 -11.67
CA LEU A 206 -0.16 -23.62 -11.38
C LEU A 206 -1.09 -24.30 -12.39
N VAL A 207 -0.78 -24.16 -13.68
CA VAL A 207 -1.60 -24.69 -14.78
C VAL A 207 -0.71 -25.32 -15.84
N THR A 208 -0.97 -26.57 -16.21
CA THR A 208 -0.36 -27.22 -17.38
C THR A 208 -1.41 -27.54 -18.42
N ALA A 209 -1.22 -27.05 -19.64
CA ALA A 209 -2.14 -27.24 -20.75
C ALA A 209 -1.46 -27.96 -21.93
N THR A 210 -1.98 -29.11 -22.34
CA THR A 210 -1.34 -29.94 -23.37
C THR A 210 -1.27 -29.23 -24.72
N ASP A 211 -2.31 -28.49 -25.10
CA ASP A 211 -2.33 -27.74 -26.37
C ASP A 211 -1.73 -26.32 -26.25
N GLY A 212 -1.31 -25.91 -25.04
CA GLY A 212 -0.60 -24.65 -24.79
C GLY A 212 -1.36 -23.65 -23.92
N ILE A 213 -0.63 -22.62 -23.47
CA ILE A 213 -1.19 -21.46 -22.76
C ILE A 213 -1.42 -20.35 -23.79
N ASP A 214 -2.69 -20.01 -24.05
CA ASP A 214 -3.09 -19.05 -25.09
C ASP A 214 -2.85 -17.60 -24.65
N ASN A 215 -3.25 -17.27 -23.41
CA ASN A 215 -3.05 -15.96 -22.78
C ASN A 215 -2.67 -16.12 -21.31
N MET A 216 -1.85 -15.21 -20.79
CA MET A 216 -1.43 -15.16 -19.38
C MET A 216 -2.38 -14.28 -18.55
N PHE A 217 -2.28 -14.39 -17.22
CA PHE A 217 -2.84 -13.43 -16.28
C PHE A 217 -2.48 -11.99 -16.66
N GLU A 218 -3.48 -11.12 -16.57
CA GLU A 218 -3.37 -9.68 -16.83
C GLU A 218 -2.83 -8.94 -15.60
N GLU A 219 -3.08 -9.49 -14.41
CA GLU A 219 -2.68 -8.92 -13.13
C GLU A 219 -2.23 -10.01 -12.16
N VAL A 220 -1.19 -9.70 -11.36
CA VAL A 220 -0.75 -10.52 -10.23
C VAL A 220 -0.93 -9.70 -8.96
N VAL A 221 -1.82 -10.13 -8.09
CA VAL A 221 -2.13 -9.48 -6.80
C VAL A 221 -1.50 -10.30 -5.69
N VAL A 222 -0.67 -9.66 -4.88
CA VAL A 222 0.02 -10.28 -3.74
C VAL A 222 -0.70 -9.88 -2.46
N ALA A 223 -1.24 -10.85 -1.72
CA ALA A 223 -2.02 -10.59 -0.51
C ALA A 223 -1.22 -10.88 0.77
N ASN A 224 -1.26 -12.11 1.27
CA ASN A 224 -0.53 -12.52 2.48
C ASN A 224 0.74 -13.26 2.06
N THR A 225 1.89 -12.57 1.97
CA THR A 225 3.14 -13.23 1.59
C THR A 225 4.31 -12.77 2.46
N PRO A 226 5.36 -13.61 2.64
CA PRO A 226 6.58 -13.16 3.30
C PRO A 226 7.24 -12.06 2.48
N ALA A 227 7.81 -11.07 3.17
CA ALA A 227 8.61 -10.04 2.52
C ALA A 227 9.74 -10.68 1.71
N LEU A 228 9.85 -10.30 0.45
CA LEU A 228 10.94 -10.72 -0.42
C LEU A 228 12.15 -9.80 -0.22
N GLY A 229 13.33 -10.28 -0.61
CA GLY A 229 14.52 -9.42 -0.67
C GLY A 229 14.39 -8.29 -1.72
N PRO A 230 15.24 -7.25 -1.65
CA PRO A 230 15.18 -6.11 -2.56
C PRO A 230 15.18 -6.52 -4.04
N GLY A 231 14.27 -5.93 -4.82
CA GLY A 231 14.06 -6.20 -6.25
C GLY A 231 13.63 -7.62 -6.62
N LEU A 232 13.16 -8.41 -5.66
CA LEU A 232 12.44 -9.64 -5.93
C LEU A 232 10.94 -9.39 -5.97
N GLN A 233 10.24 -10.07 -6.88
CA GLN A 233 8.79 -10.02 -6.96
C GLN A 233 8.20 -11.37 -7.40
N TYR A 234 6.94 -11.60 -7.05
CA TYR A 234 6.16 -12.70 -7.59
C TYR A 234 5.71 -12.36 -9.02
N GLN A 235 5.95 -13.27 -9.96
CA GLN A 235 5.62 -13.09 -11.37
C GLN A 235 4.93 -14.33 -11.92
N ALA A 236 3.94 -14.14 -12.76
CA ALA A 236 3.42 -15.22 -13.59
C ALA A 236 4.30 -15.36 -14.84
N VAL A 237 4.82 -16.55 -15.07
CA VAL A 237 5.66 -16.88 -16.23
C VAL A 237 5.17 -18.14 -16.91
N VAL A 238 5.47 -18.31 -18.20
CA VAL A 238 5.23 -19.57 -18.91
C VAL A 238 6.56 -20.24 -19.21
N SER A 239 6.65 -21.50 -18.82
CA SER A 239 7.76 -22.39 -19.12
C SER A 239 7.24 -23.57 -19.94
N GLY A 240 7.43 -23.50 -21.25
CA GLY A 240 6.83 -24.47 -22.19
C GLY A 240 5.30 -24.35 -22.21
N ASN A 241 4.62 -25.39 -21.71
CA ASN A 241 3.16 -25.48 -21.66
C ASN A 241 2.59 -25.32 -20.24
N THR A 242 3.42 -24.83 -19.31
CA THR A 242 3.05 -24.65 -17.91
C THR A 242 3.12 -23.18 -17.54
N ALA A 243 2.02 -22.64 -17.02
CA ALA A 243 1.99 -21.38 -16.31
C ALA A 243 2.46 -21.60 -14.86
N GLN A 244 3.44 -20.81 -14.44
CA GLN A 244 4.09 -20.91 -13.15
C GLN A 244 4.03 -19.57 -12.43
N LEU A 245 3.90 -19.61 -11.11
CA LEU A 245 4.35 -18.52 -10.26
C LEU A 245 5.86 -18.63 -10.08
N GLN A 246 6.59 -17.55 -10.25
CA GLN A 246 8.03 -17.50 -10.04
C GLN A 246 8.40 -16.34 -9.12
N VAL A 247 9.37 -16.58 -8.22
CA VAL A 247 10.11 -15.48 -7.57
C VAL A 247 11.17 -15.01 -8.55
N GLY A 248 10.86 -13.94 -9.28
CA GLY A 248 11.74 -13.32 -10.27
C GLY A 248 12.42 -12.07 -9.72
N THR A 249 13.30 -11.48 -10.53
CA THR A 249 13.88 -10.16 -10.26
C THR A 249 13.17 -9.07 -11.07
N THR A 250 13.28 -7.83 -10.62
CA THR A 250 12.85 -6.63 -11.34
C THR A 250 13.71 -5.44 -10.95
N LEU A 251 13.57 -4.34 -11.68
CA LEU A 251 14.24 -3.08 -11.35
C LEU A 251 13.51 -2.35 -10.22
N VAL A 252 14.28 -1.65 -9.40
CA VAL A 252 13.77 -0.85 -8.28
C VAL A 252 14.07 0.62 -8.55
N ALA A 253 13.05 1.47 -8.50
CA ALA A 253 13.22 2.91 -8.33
C ALA A 253 13.33 3.20 -6.83
N SER A 254 14.54 3.48 -6.36
CA SER A 254 14.77 3.97 -4.99
C SER A 254 14.56 5.47 -4.97
N VAL A 255 13.64 5.93 -4.13
CA VAL A 255 13.28 7.33 -3.96
C VAL A 255 13.65 7.75 -2.54
N ASP A 256 14.56 8.70 -2.42
CA ASP A 256 14.86 9.32 -1.15
C ASP A 256 13.88 10.49 -0.92
N ARG A 257 12.98 10.33 0.06
CA ARG A 257 12.01 11.36 0.46
C ARG A 257 12.66 12.65 0.94
N LEU A 258 13.92 12.55 1.37
CA LEU A 258 14.68 13.63 1.96
C LEU A 258 15.30 14.51 0.89
N THR A 259 16.14 13.91 0.07
CA THR A 259 16.90 14.66 -0.94
C THR A 259 16.09 14.86 -2.23
N GLY A 260 15.03 14.09 -2.42
CA GLY A 260 14.32 13.97 -3.70
C GLY A 260 15.11 13.19 -4.73
N GLU A 261 16.25 12.60 -4.33
CA GLU A 261 17.06 11.78 -5.23
C GLU A 261 16.31 10.51 -5.61
N VAL A 262 16.34 10.21 -6.90
CA VAL A 262 15.79 8.97 -7.44
C VAL A 262 16.91 8.22 -8.14
N SER A 263 16.94 6.90 -7.98
CA SER A 263 17.83 6.03 -8.76
C SER A 263 17.07 4.80 -9.22
N ILE A 264 17.41 4.30 -10.42
CA ILE A 264 16.93 3.01 -10.91
C ILE A 264 18.05 2.00 -10.69
N GLN A 265 17.72 0.90 -10.02
CA GLN A 265 18.69 -0.09 -9.54
C GLN A 265 18.31 -1.49 -9.96
N ASN A 266 19.32 -2.33 -10.16
CA ASN A 266 19.16 -3.77 -10.28
C ASN A 266 19.74 -4.45 -9.03
N PRO A 267 18.98 -4.63 -7.95
CA PRO A 267 19.54 -5.09 -6.67
C PRO A 267 19.92 -6.59 -6.67
N ALA A 268 19.32 -7.41 -7.53
CA ALA A 268 19.50 -8.85 -7.54
C ALA A 268 19.27 -9.48 -8.92
N GLY A 269 19.79 -10.70 -9.12
CA GLY A 269 19.61 -11.43 -10.37
C GLY A 269 20.58 -11.03 -11.47
N PRO A 270 20.37 -11.48 -12.73
CA PRO A 270 21.22 -11.11 -13.86
C PRO A 270 21.06 -9.63 -14.26
N GLY A 271 21.94 -9.13 -15.12
CA GLY A 271 21.79 -7.81 -15.72
C GLY A 271 20.49 -7.67 -16.50
N PHE A 272 19.82 -6.53 -16.35
CA PHE A 272 18.58 -6.21 -17.06
C PHE A 272 18.87 -5.36 -18.29
N GLU A 273 18.44 -5.82 -19.46
CA GLU A 273 18.47 -5.01 -20.68
C GLU A 273 17.38 -3.95 -20.61
N VAL A 274 17.78 -2.67 -20.65
CA VAL A 274 16.89 -1.51 -20.61
C VAL A 274 17.00 -0.76 -21.93
N ALA A 275 15.89 -0.75 -22.69
CA ALA A 275 15.71 0.00 -23.91
C ALA A 275 14.93 1.31 -23.69
N SER A 276 14.05 1.35 -22.68
CA SER A 276 13.41 2.58 -22.22
C SER A 276 13.03 2.47 -20.75
N TYR A 277 12.84 3.62 -20.10
CA TYR A 277 12.19 3.71 -18.80
C TYR A 277 11.22 4.88 -18.77
N ALA A 278 10.19 4.76 -17.95
CA ALA A 278 9.25 5.82 -17.64
C ALA A 278 8.91 5.78 -16.16
N LEU A 279 9.22 6.87 -15.47
CA LEU A 279 8.78 7.16 -14.12
C LEU A 279 7.56 8.09 -14.23
N ARG A 280 6.42 7.66 -13.67
CA ARG A 280 5.14 8.37 -13.76
C ARG A 280 4.61 8.73 -12.39
N SER A 281 3.91 9.85 -12.28
CA SER A 281 3.14 10.26 -11.11
C SER A 281 1.77 10.76 -11.56
N ALA A 282 0.70 10.18 -11.04
CA ALA A 282 -0.66 10.67 -11.29
C ALA A 282 -0.91 12.00 -10.57
N ALA A 283 -0.38 12.15 -9.36
CA ALA A 283 -0.51 13.31 -8.47
C ALA A 283 0.43 14.47 -8.82
N GLY A 284 1.44 14.24 -9.67
CA GLY A 284 2.37 15.29 -10.10
C GLY A 284 3.58 15.47 -9.18
N SER A 285 4.07 14.39 -8.55
CA SER A 285 5.15 14.39 -7.57
C SER A 285 6.56 14.47 -8.17
N LEU A 286 6.74 14.52 -9.49
CA LEU A 286 8.06 14.61 -10.12
C LEU A 286 8.56 16.05 -10.21
N ASN A 287 9.87 16.24 -10.13
CA ASN A 287 10.58 17.51 -10.24
C ASN A 287 11.39 17.56 -11.56
N PRO A 288 10.85 18.15 -12.64
CA PRO A 288 11.54 18.23 -13.93
C PRO A 288 12.86 18.99 -13.89
N GLY A 289 13.00 19.96 -12.97
CA GLY A 289 14.20 20.79 -12.87
C GLY A 289 15.36 20.09 -12.17
N GLY A 290 15.09 19.06 -11.38
CA GLY A 290 16.09 18.25 -10.68
C GLY A 290 16.42 16.91 -11.34
N ALA A 291 15.64 16.51 -12.36
CA ALA A 291 15.85 15.26 -13.08
C ALA A 291 17.12 15.29 -13.94
N VAL A 292 17.91 14.22 -13.87
CA VAL A 292 19.13 13.98 -14.66
C VAL A 292 18.88 12.84 -15.62
N SER A 293 19.28 13.04 -16.88
CA SER A 293 19.17 12.03 -17.94
C SER A 293 20.15 10.88 -17.73
N PHE A 294 19.80 9.66 -18.14
CA PHE A 294 20.76 8.54 -18.21
C PHE A 294 21.95 8.90 -19.11
N ASN A 295 21.74 9.69 -20.16
CA ASN A 295 22.81 10.17 -21.06
C ASN A 295 23.85 11.03 -20.32
N ASP A 296 23.40 11.78 -19.32
CA ASP A 296 24.18 12.81 -18.63
C ASP A 296 24.69 12.31 -17.26
N ASN A 297 24.14 11.21 -16.75
CA ASN A 297 24.58 10.57 -15.51
C ASN A 297 25.99 9.93 -15.65
N GLY A 298 26.43 9.61 -16.86
CA GLY A 298 27.78 9.11 -17.15
C GLY A 298 27.98 7.60 -16.88
N VAL A 299 26.99 6.93 -16.28
CA VAL A 299 27.00 5.48 -16.02
C VAL A 299 26.34 4.70 -17.17
N ALA A 300 25.18 5.16 -17.66
CA ALA A 300 24.36 4.43 -18.62
C ALA A 300 24.75 4.59 -20.11
N GLY A 301 25.96 5.09 -20.37
CA GLY A 301 26.46 5.38 -21.71
C GLY A 301 25.71 6.52 -22.43
N THR A 302 26.00 6.71 -23.71
CA THR A 302 25.38 7.77 -24.53
C THR A 302 24.28 7.23 -25.45
N GLY A 303 23.42 8.14 -25.94
CA GLY A 303 22.38 7.82 -26.93
C GLY A 303 20.98 7.62 -26.35
N TRP A 304 20.78 7.96 -25.08
CA TRP A 304 19.44 8.11 -24.51
C TRP A 304 18.78 9.40 -25.01
N LEU A 305 17.50 9.30 -25.35
CA LEU A 305 16.67 10.42 -25.78
C LEU A 305 15.57 10.65 -24.74
N SER A 306 15.60 11.82 -24.11
CA SER A 306 14.60 12.19 -23.11
C SER A 306 13.30 12.65 -23.75
N SER A 307 12.18 12.19 -23.18
CA SER A 307 10.90 12.85 -23.33
C SER A 307 10.91 14.17 -22.55
N PRO A 308 10.13 15.20 -22.92
CA PRO A 308 9.99 16.40 -22.11
C PRO A 308 9.55 16.04 -20.68
N ALA A 309 10.41 16.31 -19.70
CA ALA A 309 10.09 16.04 -18.30
C ALA A 309 8.97 16.97 -17.82
N THR A 310 8.01 16.40 -17.09
CA THR A 310 6.89 17.11 -16.47
C THR A 310 6.72 16.62 -15.03
N SER A 311 5.88 17.28 -14.25
CA SER A 311 5.58 16.82 -12.89
C SER A 311 4.93 15.43 -12.85
N GLN A 312 4.45 14.91 -13.99
CA GLN A 312 3.81 13.60 -14.11
C GLN A 312 4.64 12.56 -14.86
N LEU A 313 5.75 12.95 -15.50
CA LEU A 313 6.54 12.04 -16.34
C LEU A 313 8.01 12.45 -16.40
N VAL A 314 8.89 11.50 -16.09
CA VAL A 314 10.32 11.50 -16.46
C VAL A 314 10.59 10.20 -17.19
N ALA A 315 10.96 10.27 -18.47
CA ALA A 315 11.10 9.07 -19.31
C ALA A 315 12.14 9.25 -20.40
N GLU A 316 12.84 8.17 -20.71
CA GLU A 316 13.85 8.13 -21.76
C GLU A 316 13.81 6.83 -22.55
N VAL A 317 14.23 6.92 -23.81
CA VAL A 317 14.37 5.77 -24.71
C VAL A 317 15.76 5.75 -25.31
N LYS A 318 16.33 4.56 -25.49
CA LYS A 318 17.62 4.35 -26.15
C LYS A 318 17.41 3.63 -27.50
N PRO A 319 17.39 4.35 -28.63
CA PRO A 319 16.91 3.78 -29.89
C PRO A 319 17.85 2.78 -30.58
N SER A 320 19.16 2.79 -30.29
CA SER A 320 20.16 2.16 -31.18
C SER A 320 21.22 1.31 -30.49
N SER A 321 21.09 1.03 -29.19
CA SER A 321 21.94 0.05 -28.50
C SER A 321 21.33 -0.32 -27.15
N ASP A 322 21.63 -1.52 -26.67
CA ASP A 322 21.13 -1.99 -25.39
C ASP A 322 21.99 -1.40 -24.27
N TYR A 323 21.36 -0.97 -23.19
CA TYR A 323 22.06 -0.72 -21.93
C TYR A 323 21.68 -1.87 -21.00
N THR A 324 22.68 -2.60 -20.52
CA THR A 324 22.47 -3.63 -19.50
C THR A 324 22.77 -2.99 -18.16
N LEU A 325 21.75 -2.88 -17.32
CA LEU A 325 21.90 -2.50 -15.92
C LEU A 325 22.33 -3.75 -15.15
N GLU A 326 23.62 -3.86 -14.85
CA GLU A 326 24.22 -5.04 -14.24
C GLU A 326 23.77 -5.23 -12.78
N THR A 327 23.97 -6.42 -12.23
CA THR A 327 23.63 -6.70 -10.83
C THR A 327 24.35 -5.73 -9.89
N SER A 328 23.59 -5.18 -8.93
CA SER A 328 24.02 -4.15 -7.98
C SER A 328 24.42 -2.81 -8.61
N GLU A 329 24.17 -2.61 -9.91
CA GLU A 329 24.33 -1.30 -10.56
C GLU A 329 23.13 -0.40 -10.25
N SER A 330 23.41 0.89 -10.12
CA SER A 330 22.45 1.95 -9.84
C SER A 330 22.73 3.15 -10.74
N VAL A 331 21.68 3.67 -11.38
CA VAL A 331 21.75 4.87 -12.21
C VAL A 331 20.90 5.97 -11.57
N GLY A 332 21.56 7.07 -11.21
CA GLY A 332 20.90 8.22 -10.61
C GLY A 332 20.10 9.04 -11.62
N LEU A 333 18.88 9.39 -11.26
CA LEU A 333 18.03 10.35 -11.96
C LEU A 333 18.10 11.74 -11.33
N GLY A 334 19.06 12.00 -10.44
CA GLY A 334 19.16 13.25 -9.69
C GLY A 334 17.95 13.47 -8.79
N GLN A 335 17.65 14.73 -8.47
CA GLN A 335 16.53 15.16 -7.62
C GLN A 335 15.20 15.15 -8.39
N ALA A 336 14.87 14.01 -9.00
CA ALA A 336 13.70 13.85 -9.87
C ALA A 336 12.37 13.76 -9.08
N PHE A 337 12.41 13.52 -7.77
CA PHE A 337 11.24 13.56 -6.90
C PHE A 337 11.09 14.94 -6.25
N SER A 338 9.86 15.45 -6.18
CA SER A 338 9.58 16.74 -5.58
C SER A 338 9.65 16.64 -4.06
N VAL A 339 10.56 17.40 -3.48
CA VAL A 339 10.63 17.65 -2.04
C VAL A 339 10.12 19.06 -1.76
N GLY A 340 9.15 19.20 -0.86
CA GLY A 340 8.45 20.46 -0.61
C GLY A 340 7.90 20.58 0.81
N THR A 341 7.12 21.62 1.09
CA THR A 341 6.51 21.89 2.42
C THR A 341 5.29 21.03 2.72
N ALA A 342 4.82 20.24 1.76
CA ALA A 342 3.77 19.26 1.92
C ALA A 342 4.30 17.90 1.44
N PRO A 343 3.85 16.78 2.04
CA PRO A 343 4.23 15.46 1.57
C PRO A 343 3.82 15.33 0.09
N ALA A 344 4.81 15.06 -0.77
CA ALA A 344 4.53 14.66 -2.13
C ALA A 344 3.86 13.29 -2.10
N ALA A 345 2.90 13.06 -3.00
CA ALA A 345 2.23 11.77 -3.06
C ALA A 345 3.24 10.68 -3.44
N GLU A 346 3.21 9.57 -2.70
CA GLU A 346 4.00 8.38 -2.98
C GLU A 346 3.30 7.51 -4.01
N ASP A 347 3.18 8.03 -5.23
CA ASP A 347 2.40 7.45 -6.30
C ASP A 347 3.23 7.14 -7.55
N LEU A 348 4.56 7.06 -7.39
CA LEU A 348 5.44 6.82 -8.51
C LEU A 348 5.24 5.41 -9.04
N VAL A 349 5.23 5.30 -10.37
CA VAL A 349 5.21 4.03 -11.10
C VAL A 349 6.43 4.01 -12.01
N LEU A 350 7.24 2.95 -11.87
CA LEU A 350 8.33 2.65 -12.79
C LEU A 350 7.86 1.60 -13.80
N ASP A 351 7.93 1.94 -15.08
CA ASP A 351 7.90 0.96 -16.16
C ASP A 351 9.17 1.06 -16.98
N PHE A 352 9.62 -0.08 -17.49
CA PHE A 352 10.76 -0.16 -18.38
C PHE A 352 10.51 -1.16 -19.48
N THR A 353 11.24 -1.02 -20.59
CA THR A 353 11.14 -1.96 -21.71
C THR A 353 12.47 -2.60 -21.99
N THR A 354 12.45 -3.87 -22.36
CA THR A 354 13.63 -4.56 -22.92
C THR A 354 13.73 -4.29 -24.42
N THR A 355 14.86 -4.67 -25.02
CA THR A 355 15.10 -4.60 -26.48
C THR A 355 14.13 -5.47 -27.28
N GLY A 356 13.57 -6.51 -26.65
CA GLY A 356 12.48 -7.31 -27.20
C GLY A 356 11.12 -6.59 -27.26
N GLY A 357 11.03 -5.35 -26.77
CA GLY A 357 9.81 -4.54 -26.74
C GLY A 357 8.83 -4.94 -25.63
N GLN A 358 9.21 -5.88 -24.76
CA GLN A 358 8.42 -6.26 -23.60
C GLN A 358 8.45 -5.14 -22.56
N VAL A 359 7.29 -4.83 -21.98
CA VAL A 359 7.14 -3.85 -20.91
C VAL A 359 7.12 -4.58 -19.58
N TYR A 360 7.91 -4.10 -18.62
CA TYR A 360 7.98 -4.61 -17.26
C TYR A 360 7.63 -3.49 -16.29
N ARG A 361 6.99 -3.86 -15.18
CA ARG A 361 6.77 -2.97 -14.04
C ARG A 361 7.88 -3.19 -13.01
N GLY A 362 8.55 -2.10 -12.65
CA GLY A 362 9.51 -2.08 -11.55
C GLY A 362 8.81 -1.86 -10.21
N ILE A 363 9.55 -2.09 -9.13
CA ILE A 363 9.14 -1.72 -7.77
C ILE A 363 9.56 -0.27 -7.53
N VAL A 364 8.76 0.49 -6.79
CA VAL A 364 9.18 1.78 -6.24
C VAL A 364 9.34 1.63 -4.73
N GLU A 365 10.55 1.91 -4.25
CA GLU A 365 10.87 1.88 -2.82
C GLU A 365 11.17 3.31 -2.36
N TYR A 366 10.39 3.79 -1.40
CA TYR A 366 10.62 5.07 -0.78
C TYR A 366 11.40 4.91 0.51
N THR A 367 12.48 5.66 0.64
CA THR A 367 13.41 5.65 1.79
C THR A 367 13.49 7.04 2.41
N GLY A 368 14.11 7.14 3.59
CA GLY A 368 14.20 8.39 4.34
C GLY A 368 12.90 8.74 5.10
N PRO A 369 12.94 9.79 5.93
CA PRO A 369 11.82 10.18 6.77
C PRO A 369 10.61 10.63 5.95
N VAL A 370 9.41 10.28 6.42
CA VAL A 370 8.17 10.77 5.83
C VAL A 370 8.05 12.27 6.11
N ASN A 371 7.74 13.04 5.08
CA ASN A 371 7.56 14.49 5.17
C ASN A 371 6.17 14.84 5.75
N ASP A 372 5.89 14.34 6.95
CA ASP A 372 4.55 14.33 7.53
C ASP A 372 4.59 14.25 9.07
N PHE A 373 3.44 14.52 9.70
CA PHE A 373 3.23 14.09 11.08
C PHE A 373 2.98 12.59 11.12
N VAL A 374 3.67 11.91 12.04
CA VAL A 374 3.59 10.46 12.21
C VAL A 374 3.01 10.15 13.58
N LEU A 375 2.01 9.26 13.61
CA LEU A 375 1.52 8.63 14.83
C LEU A 375 2.23 7.28 14.98
N PHE A 376 3.06 7.17 16.00
CA PHE A 376 3.65 5.90 16.41
C PHE A 376 2.77 5.24 17.46
N VAL A 377 2.56 3.93 17.31
CA VAL A 377 1.75 3.12 18.23
C VAL A 377 2.51 1.84 18.53
N ASP A 378 2.79 1.58 19.80
CA ASP A 378 3.33 0.29 20.23
C ASP A 378 2.15 -0.68 20.46
N PRO A 379 1.96 -1.70 19.60
CA PRO A 379 0.84 -2.62 19.74
C PRO A 379 0.97 -3.56 20.95
N SER A 380 2.16 -3.65 21.56
CA SER A 380 2.43 -4.55 22.68
C SER A 380 1.94 -3.98 24.03
N ASP A 381 2.01 -2.66 24.20
CA ASP A 381 1.62 -1.99 25.44
C ASP A 381 0.57 -0.87 25.26
N GLY A 382 0.21 -0.56 24.01
CA GLY A 382 -0.82 0.40 23.65
C GLY A 382 -0.38 1.87 23.70
N SER A 383 0.90 2.13 23.99
CA SER A 383 1.46 3.48 24.03
C SER A 383 1.46 4.12 22.65
N ALA A 384 1.24 5.43 22.58
CA ALA A 384 1.39 6.17 21.35
C ALA A 384 2.10 7.51 21.56
N ALA A 385 2.75 7.96 20.50
CA ALA A 385 3.34 9.29 20.41
C ALA A 385 3.12 9.87 19.01
N MET A 386 2.85 11.16 18.97
CA MET A 386 2.81 11.92 17.73
C MET A 386 4.18 12.56 17.48
N GLY A 387 4.58 12.65 16.23
CA GLY A 387 5.90 13.08 15.83
C GLY A 387 5.96 13.93 14.59
N ASN A 388 6.83 14.94 14.57
CA ASN A 388 7.25 15.55 13.32
C ASN A 388 8.58 14.95 12.90
N LEU A 389 8.56 14.03 11.95
CA LEU A 389 9.78 13.48 11.36
C LEU A 389 10.18 14.21 10.08
N SER A 390 9.47 15.28 9.70
CA SER A 390 9.80 16.04 8.49
C SER A 390 10.85 17.10 8.76
N PRO A 391 12.05 16.98 8.15
CA PRO A 391 13.01 18.05 8.16
C PRO A 391 12.72 19.10 7.08
N PHE A 392 11.67 18.98 6.25
CA PHE A 392 11.41 19.94 5.16
C PHE A 392 10.30 20.93 5.44
N VAL A 393 9.43 20.63 6.39
CA VAL A 393 8.44 21.62 6.82
C VAL A 393 9.13 22.66 7.70
N ASN A 394 8.81 23.93 7.51
CA ASN A 394 9.13 24.98 8.47
C ASN A 394 8.24 24.71 9.68
N ASP A 395 8.77 24.00 10.68
CA ASP A 395 8.11 23.55 11.92
C ASP A 395 6.58 23.73 11.93
N PRO A 396 5.81 22.76 11.40
CA PRO A 396 4.40 22.93 11.17
C PRO A 396 3.69 23.30 12.48
N GLU A 397 2.89 24.35 12.38
CA GLU A 397 2.06 24.86 13.45
C GLU A 397 0.77 24.04 13.53
N LEU A 398 0.78 22.99 14.35
CA LEU A 398 -0.37 22.11 14.56
C LEU A 398 -1.52 22.88 15.21
N THR A 399 -2.72 22.80 14.64
CA THR A 399 -3.94 23.40 15.18
C THR A 399 -4.97 22.36 15.61
N GLY A 400 -4.76 21.09 15.27
CA GLY A 400 -5.67 20.02 15.67
C GLY A 400 -5.22 18.66 15.15
N TYR A 401 -5.71 17.61 15.80
CA TYR A 401 -5.50 16.24 15.36
C TYR A 401 -6.69 15.34 15.71
N ALA A 402 -6.83 14.24 14.97
CA ALA A 402 -7.79 13.18 15.23
C ALA A 402 -7.16 11.80 14.95
N ILE A 403 -7.46 10.84 15.81
CA ILE A 403 -7.12 9.42 15.66
C ILE A 403 -8.44 8.67 15.60
N LEU A 404 -8.66 7.89 14.54
CA LEU A 404 -9.89 7.13 14.30
C LEU A 404 -9.58 5.63 14.30
N SER A 405 -10.52 4.79 14.73
CA SER A 405 -10.45 3.33 14.64
C SER A 405 -11.83 2.79 14.23
N GLU A 406 -11.89 2.05 13.14
CA GLU A 406 -13.15 1.43 12.67
C GLU A 406 -13.55 0.26 13.58
N SER A 407 -12.55 -0.46 14.08
CA SER A 407 -12.65 -1.62 14.96
C SER A 407 -12.75 -1.24 16.44
N GLU A 408 -12.92 0.05 16.76
CA GLU A 408 -13.08 0.59 18.11
C GLU A 408 -11.92 0.24 19.07
N GLN A 409 -10.66 0.31 18.61
CA GLN A 409 -9.48 -0.10 19.39
C GLN A 409 -8.90 0.99 20.29
N LEU A 410 -9.48 2.20 20.33
CA LEU A 410 -8.93 3.32 21.10
C LEU A 410 -9.34 3.27 22.58
N THR A 411 -8.41 3.64 23.47
CA THR A 411 -8.60 3.58 24.93
C THR A 411 -8.70 4.96 25.55
N ALA A 412 -9.93 5.41 25.80
CA ALA A 412 -10.22 6.73 26.36
C ALA A 412 -9.55 7.02 27.72
N GLY A 413 -9.29 5.99 28.53
CA GLY A 413 -8.75 6.12 29.88
C GLY A 413 -7.24 6.35 29.97
N GLY A 414 -6.49 6.07 28.91
CA GLY A 414 -5.03 6.22 28.87
C GLY A 414 -4.56 7.38 27.98
N TRP A 415 -5.49 8.11 27.36
CA TRP A 415 -5.19 9.23 26.49
C TRP A 415 -4.74 10.48 27.27
N GLY A 416 -3.45 10.81 27.13
CA GLY A 416 -2.86 12.07 27.56
C GLY A 416 -3.00 13.10 26.46
N THR A 417 -3.95 14.02 26.61
CA THR A 417 -4.12 15.15 25.68
C THR A 417 -2.87 16.02 25.63
N LEU A 418 -2.61 16.74 24.53
CA LEU A 418 -1.42 17.59 24.38
C LEU A 418 -1.31 18.62 25.52
N GLU A 419 -2.42 19.19 25.96
CA GLU A 419 -2.43 20.11 27.11
C GLU A 419 -2.24 19.37 28.44
N SER A 420 -2.87 18.21 28.67
CA SER A 420 -2.78 17.50 29.96
C SER A 420 -1.45 16.80 30.19
N SER A 421 -0.76 16.40 29.11
CA SER A 421 0.59 15.86 29.16
C SER A 421 1.67 16.95 29.26
N GLY A 422 1.27 18.24 29.18
CA GLY A 422 2.20 19.37 29.20
C GLY A 422 3.03 19.49 27.93
N GLU A 423 2.62 18.81 26.86
CA GLU A 423 3.30 18.80 25.57
C GLU A 423 3.06 20.12 24.81
N ALA A 424 1.87 20.71 24.96
CA ALA A 424 1.48 21.99 24.38
C ALA A 424 1.05 23.02 25.45
N GLY A 425 0.96 24.29 25.05
CA GLY A 425 0.40 25.35 25.88
C GLY A 425 -1.12 25.20 26.10
N SER A 426 -1.71 26.13 26.85
CA SER A 426 -3.16 26.11 27.12
C SER A 426 -4.03 26.38 25.90
N GLY A 427 -5.27 25.88 25.90
CA GLY A 427 -6.30 26.22 24.90
C GLY A 427 -6.58 25.10 23.90
N TRP A 428 -6.16 23.88 24.21
CA TRP A 428 -6.49 22.69 23.42
C TRP A 428 -7.79 22.09 23.94
N ASP A 429 -8.83 22.12 23.11
CA ASP A 429 -10.13 21.55 23.43
C ASP A 429 -10.18 20.09 22.97
N ALA A 430 -10.23 19.17 23.94
CA ALA A 430 -10.41 17.75 23.70
C ALA A 430 -11.88 17.42 23.42
N SER A 431 -12.12 16.71 22.32
CA SER A 431 -13.40 16.08 22.04
C SER A 431 -13.66 14.93 23.03
N PRO A 432 -14.92 14.51 23.23
CA PRO A 432 -15.22 13.32 24.01
C PRO A 432 -14.45 12.11 23.48
N ALA A 433 -13.68 11.47 24.35
CA ALA A 433 -12.90 10.29 23.99
C ALA A 433 -13.84 9.09 23.76
N LEU A 434 -13.74 8.48 22.59
CA LEU A 434 -14.50 7.31 22.16
C LEU A 434 -13.54 6.19 21.77
N ALA A 435 -14.02 4.95 21.81
CA ALA A 435 -13.24 3.81 21.32
C ALA A 435 -13.00 3.88 19.80
N SER A 436 -13.83 4.63 19.07
CA SER A 436 -13.70 4.89 17.64
C SER A 436 -12.98 6.19 17.29
N ALA A 437 -12.80 7.12 18.24
CA ALA A 437 -12.18 8.41 17.94
C ALA A 437 -11.61 9.12 19.18
N LEU A 438 -10.41 9.68 19.02
CA LEU A 438 -9.78 10.65 19.91
C LEU A 438 -9.41 11.89 19.10
N ALA A 439 -9.69 13.10 19.59
CA ALA A 439 -9.38 14.33 18.84
C ALA A 439 -9.22 15.56 19.73
N GLU A 440 -8.24 16.40 19.43
CA GLU A 440 -8.10 17.74 20.02
C GLU A 440 -7.99 18.81 18.94
N THR A 441 -8.47 20.00 19.28
CA THR A 441 -8.34 21.18 18.42
C THR A 441 -8.01 22.41 19.23
N ASN A 442 -7.21 23.31 18.66
CA ASN A 442 -6.92 24.63 19.17
C ASN A 442 -7.26 25.66 18.08
N LEU A 443 -8.31 26.45 18.31
CA LEU A 443 -8.81 27.42 17.33
C LEU A 443 -8.23 28.82 17.53
N GLU A 444 -7.52 29.07 18.64
CA GLU A 444 -7.02 30.39 19.02
C GLU A 444 -5.50 30.51 18.89
N SER A 445 -4.79 29.39 18.91
CA SER A 445 -3.34 29.32 18.80
C SER A 445 -2.92 28.06 18.05
N SER A 446 -1.62 27.94 17.80
CA SER A 446 -1.01 26.77 17.20
C SER A 446 0.10 26.24 18.10
N PHE A 447 0.44 24.97 17.90
CA PHE A 447 1.57 24.33 18.53
C PHE A 447 2.64 24.01 17.49
N THR A 448 3.78 24.68 17.59
CA THR A 448 4.93 24.42 16.72
C THR A 448 5.56 23.08 17.08
N PHE A 449 5.44 22.12 16.17
CA PHE A 449 6.04 20.81 16.35
C PHE A 449 7.39 20.77 15.61
N GLY A 450 8.46 21.11 16.33
CA GLY A 450 9.81 21.13 15.76
C GLY A 450 10.23 19.78 15.18
N TYR A 451 11.14 19.80 14.20
CA TYR A 451 11.73 18.57 13.66
C TYR A 451 12.25 17.65 14.77
N GLY A 452 11.91 16.37 14.70
CA GLY A 452 12.36 15.34 15.63
C GLY A 452 11.71 15.37 17.00
N ARG A 453 10.81 16.33 17.26
CA ARG A 453 10.00 16.31 18.48
C ARG A 453 9.08 15.11 18.47
N MET A 454 8.87 14.51 19.65
CA MET A 454 7.86 13.50 19.92
C MET A 454 6.96 14.05 21.05
N ALA A 455 5.64 13.92 20.93
CA ALA A 455 4.68 14.23 21.98
C ALA A 455 3.99 12.94 22.40
N SER A 456 4.09 12.57 23.68
CA SER A 456 3.39 11.39 24.16
C SER A 456 1.88 11.63 24.22
N LEU A 457 1.10 10.67 23.72
CA LEU A 457 -0.35 10.64 23.85
C LEU A 457 -0.82 9.65 24.92
N GLY A 458 0.11 9.03 25.64
CA GLY A 458 -0.18 7.98 26.63
C GLY A 458 -0.56 6.65 25.97
N GLN A 459 -1.30 5.81 26.71
CA GLN A 459 -1.79 4.53 26.21
C GLN A 459 -3.14 4.75 25.54
N VAL A 460 -3.15 4.87 24.22
CA VAL A 460 -4.35 5.19 23.42
C VAL A 460 -4.86 4.01 22.63
N PHE A 461 -4.10 2.93 22.52
CA PHE A 461 -4.44 1.74 21.73
C PHE A 461 -4.64 0.52 22.62
N THR A 462 -5.53 -0.38 22.20
CA THR A 462 -5.75 -1.66 22.89
C THR A 462 -4.61 -2.63 22.55
N PRO A 463 -3.85 -3.14 23.54
CA PRO A 463 -2.75 -4.07 23.25
C PRO A 463 -3.21 -5.29 22.48
N ALA A 464 -2.46 -5.67 21.43
CA ALA A 464 -2.81 -6.72 20.47
C ALA A 464 -4.18 -6.54 19.79
N GLY A 465 -4.68 -5.30 19.73
CA GLY A 465 -5.88 -4.92 18.98
C GLY A 465 -5.66 -4.91 17.47
N THR A 466 -6.74 -4.74 16.71
CA THR A 466 -6.67 -4.61 15.25
C THR A 466 -5.93 -3.32 14.86
N GLU A 467 -4.90 -3.43 14.02
CA GLU A 467 -4.09 -2.32 13.52
C GLU A 467 -4.81 -1.54 12.40
N ASP A 468 -5.82 -0.74 12.75
CA ASP A 468 -6.69 -0.05 11.78
C ASP A 468 -6.77 1.48 11.96
N LEU A 469 -5.89 2.05 12.76
CA LEU A 469 -5.95 3.47 13.08
C LEU A 469 -5.73 4.36 11.86
N GLN A 470 -6.51 5.44 11.79
CA GLN A 470 -6.29 6.55 10.87
C GLN A 470 -5.90 7.79 11.66
N PHE A 471 -4.89 8.52 11.17
CA PHE A 471 -4.41 9.73 11.79
C PHE A 471 -4.69 10.93 10.86
N LEU A 472 -5.32 11.96 11.40
CA LEU A 472 -5.58 13.22 10.70
C LEU A 472 -5.06 14.38 11.52
N TYR A 473 -4.62 15.44 10.86
CA TYR A 473 -4.18 16.65 11.52
C TYR A 473 -4.48 17.91 10.71
N THR A 474 -4.55 19.05 11.38
CA THR A 474 -4.68 20.36 10.77
C THR A 474 -3.50 21.24 11.16
N VAL A 475 -3.08 22.09 10.25
CA VAL A 475 -2.00 23.07 10.47
C VAL A 475 -2.53 24.49 10.29
N ALA A 476 -1.85 25.46 10.90
CA ALA A 476 -2.24 26.86 10.84
C ALA A 476 -2.27 27.37 9.39
N GLY A 477 -3.36 28.04 9.03
CA GLY A 477 -3.57 28.57 7.67
C GLY A 477 -4.15 27.57 6.67
N GLU A 478 -4.45 26.33 7.07
CA GLU A 478 -5.11 25.33 6.24
C GLU A 478 -6.53 25.01 6.71
N GLU A 479 -7.45 24.89 5.76
CA GLU A 479 -8.87 24.61 6.01
C GLU A 479 -9.22 23.13 5.88
N THR A 480 -8.35 22.35 5.23
CA THR A 480 -8.55 20.91 4.99
C THR A 480 -7.60 20.10 5.84
N PRO A 481 -8.10 19.17 6.68
CA PRO A 481 -7.24 18.23 7.40
C PRO A 481 -6.40 17.41 6.43
N ARG A 482 -5.16 17.17 6.82
CA ARG A 482 -4.24 16.26 6.15
C ARG A 482 -4.38 14.87 6.78
N VAL A 483 -4.17 13.85 5.97
CA VAL A 483 -4.02 12.47 6.46
C VAL A 483 -2.55 12.30 6.82
N GLY A 484 -2.30 11.95 8.08
CA GLY A 484 -0.98 11.64 8.59
C GLY A 484 -0.63 10.16 8.47
N THR A 485 0.63 9.84 8.72
CA THR A 485 1.12 8.46 8.68
C THR A 485 0.94 7.76 10.04
N VAL A 486 0.53 6.48 10.03
CA VAL A 486 0.49 5.63 11.24
C VAL A 486 1.56 4.55 11.13
N VAL A 487 2.35 4.36 12.18
CA VAL A 487 3.40 3.33 12.26
C VAL A 487 3.19 2.51 13.52
N TYR A 488 3.05 1.19 13.36
CA TYR A 488 2.99 0.24 14.46
C TYR A 488 4.38 -0.31 14.80
N GLY A 489 4.78 -0.24 16.07
CA GLY A 489 6.07 -0.71 16.57
C GLY A 489 6.66 0.20 17.65
N ASP A 490 7.95 0.02 17.91
CA ASP A 490 8.66 0.79 18.94
C ASP A 490 8.59 2.29 18.65
N ILE A 491 8.21 3.08 19.67
CA ILE A 491 8.24 4.54 19.60
C ILE A 491 9.70 5.00 19.58
N PRO A 492 10.13 5.84 18.62
CA PRO A 492 11.49 6.35 18.58
C PRO A 492 11.85 7.10 19.87
N THR A 493 12.92 6.66 20.54
CA THR A 493 13.46 7.30 21.75
C THR A 493 14.73 8.10 21.47
N ALA A 494 15.33 7.93 20.30
CA ALA A 494 16.44 8.74 19.82
C ALA A 494 15.90 9.98 19.09
N THR A 495 16.36 11.16 19.50
CA THR A 495 16.12 12.41 18.78
C THR A 495 16.82 12.33 17.42
N PRO A 496 16.10 12.47 16.29
CA PRO A 496 16.75 12.45 14.99
C PRO A 496 17.66 13.67 14.85
N SER A 497 18.83 13.47 14.25
CA SER A 497 19.80 14.52 13.94
C SER A 497 19.22 15.54 12.97
N LEU A 498 19.34 16.84 13.25
CA LEU A 498 18.85 17.91 12.37
C LEU A 498 19.63 17.94 11.05
N PRO A 499 19.02 17.61 9.89
CA PRO A 499 19.78 17.55 8.64
C PRO A 499 20.33 18.91 8.23
N GLY A 500 21.62 18.97 7.93
CA GLY A 500 22.33 20.21 7.59
C GLY A 500 23.05 20.88 8.76
N ASP A 501 22.86 20.40 9.99
CA ASP A 501 23.65 20.77 11.17
C ASP A 501 24.95 19.96 11.18
N TYR A 502 25.91 20.41 10.39
CA TYR A 502 27.16 19.72 10.13
C TYR A 502 28.19 19.92 11.24
N ASN A 503 27.91 20.70 12.26
CA ASN A 503 28.76 20.84 13.44
C ASN A 503 28.15 20.25 14.73
N ASP A 504 26.90 19.76 14.67
CA ASP A 504 26.13 19.13 15.76
C ASP A 504 25.90 20.09 16.94
N ASP A 505 25.58 21.37 16.62
CA ASP A 505 25.30 22.41 17.62
C ASP A 505 23.80 22.76 17.77
N ASP A 506 22.94 21.91 17.21
CA ASP A 506 21.48 22.01 17.18
C ASP A 506 20.95 23.19 16.34
N VAL A 507 21.80 23.86 15.54
CA VAL A 507 21.42 25.01 14.72
C VAL A 507 22.01 24.87 13.31
N VAL A 508 21.17 24.98 12.27
CA VAL A 508 21.66 25.03 10.88
C VAL A 508 21.97 26.47 10.50
N ASP A 509 23.24 26.87 10.50
CA ASP A 509 23.67 28.22 10.16
C ASP A 509 24.91 28.29 9.24
N LEU A 510 25.61 29.43 9.22
CA LEU A 510 26.77 29.63 8.37
C LEU A 510 28.01 28.83 8.82
N ALA A 511 28.07 28.39 10.08
CA ALA A 511 29.13 27.53 10.59
C ALA A 511 29.08 26.15 9.90
N ASP A 512 27.89 25.57 9.72
CA ASP A 512 27.70 24.30 9.02
C ASP A 512 28.15 24.37 7.57
N TYR A 513 27.86 25.48 6.91
CA TYR A 513 28.32 25.71 5.55
C TYR A 513 29.84 25.65 5.44
N VAL A 514 30.57 26.15 6.44
CA VAL A 514 32.03 26.05 6.48
C VAL A 514 32.47 24.61 6.70
N VAL A 515 31.76 23.83 7.53
CA VAL A 515 32.03 22.40 7.70
C VAL A 515 31.81 21.63 6.41
N TRP A 516 30.67 21.81 5.74
CA TRP A 516 30.39 21.23 4.41
C TRP A 516 31.50 21.57 3.42
N ARG A 517 31.79 22.87 3.25
CA ARG A 517 32.76 23.34 2.25
C ARG A 517 34.17 22.77 2.50
N ASN A 518 34.58 22.65 3.76
CA ASN A 518 35.90 22.12 4.11
C ASN A 518 36.02 20.60 3.90
N ASN A 519 34.89 19.88 3.91
CA ASN A 519 34.86 18.44 3.75
C ASN A 519 34.37 18.00 2.35
N LEU A 520 34.12 18.92 1.42
CA LEU A 520 33.67 18.62 0.06
C LEU A 520 34.59 17.60 -0.65
N GLY A 521 34.03 16.48 -1.10
CA GLY A 521 34.76 15.34 -1.67
C GLY A 521 35.38 14.39 -0.63
N GLY A 522 35.12 14.62 0.66
CA GLY A 522 35.54 13.78 1.79
C GLY A 522 34.52 12.67 2.13
N SER A 523 34.75 12.00 3.27
CA SER A 523 34.07 10.76 3.65
C SER A 523 32.80 10.91 4.51
N GLY A 524 32.29 12.13 4.70
CA GLY A 524 31.00 12.38 5.38
C GLY A 524 30.97 13.64 6.24
N LEU A 525 29.78 14.04 6.68
CA LEU A 525 29.52 15.13 7.63
C LEU A 525 28.78 14.60 8.88
N PRO A 526 28.91 15.26 10.05
CA PRO A 526 27.96 15.09 11.16
C PRO A 526 26.52 15.34 10.68
N ASN A 527 25.54 14.59 11.18
CA ASN A 527 24.12 14.75 10.82
C ASN A 527 23.86 14.75 9.29
N ASP A 528 24.75 14.08 8.57
CA ASP A 528 24.62 13.80 7.16
C ASP A 528 23.63 12.66 6.96
N VAL A 529 22.80 12.84 5.97
CA VAL A 529 21.69 11.99 5.62
C VAL A 529 21.79 11.52 4.17
N SER A 530 22.79 11.99 3.42
CA SER A 530 23.14 11.47 2.11
C SER A 530 24.16 10.33 2.24
N PRO A 531 24.10 9.28 1.39
CA PRO A 531 25.06 8.20 1.47
C PRO A 531 26.41 8.53 0.78
N SER A 532 27.49 8.18 1.47
CA SER A 532 28.80 7.75 0.97
C SER A 532 29.87 8.77 0.55
N SER A 533 29.58 10.08 0.39
CA SER A 533 30.61 11.14 0.32
C SER A 533 30.01 12.53 0.42
N VAL A 534 30.81 13.54 0.82
CA VAL A 534 30.32 14.94 0.87
C VAL A 534 30.22 15.53 -0.54
N THR A 535 29.01 15.82 -0.98
CA THR A 535 28.69 16.27 -2.33
C THR A 535 27.92 17.60 -2.37
N SER A 536 27.44 17.99 -3.55
CA SER A 536 26.51 19.10 -3.71
C SER A 536 25.10 18.82 -3.19
N ALA A 537 24.72 17.56 -2.97
CA ALA A 537 23.44 17.20 -2.37
C ALA A 537 23.35 17.70 -0.92
N ASP A 538 24.44 17.56 -0.16
CA ASP A 538 24.57 18.07 1.22
C ASP A 538 24.40 19.60 1.27
N TYR A 539 24.97 20.31 0.31
CA TYR A 539 24.71 21.75 0.21
C TYR A 539 23.24 22.09 -0.02
N ALA A 540 22.52 21.28 -0.79
CA ALA A 540 21.08 21.46 -1.00
C ALA A 540 20.30 21.21 0.31
N ILE A 541 20.68 20.19 1.08
CA ILE A 541 20.11 19.89 2.41
C ILE A 541 20.36 21.06 3.37
N TRP A 542 21.61 21.49 3.54
CA TRP A 542 21.93 22.66 4.38
C TRP A 542 21.14 23.89 3.98
N LYS A 543 21.07 24.19 2.66
CA LYS A 543 20.35 25.35 2.16
C LYS A 543 18.85 25.26 2.43
N ALA A 544 18.27 24.06 2.37
CA ALA A 544 16.86 23.82 2.68
C ALA A 544 16.55 23.98 4.17
N ASN A 545 17.54 23.73 5.04
CA ASN A 545 17.40 23.78 6.50
C ASN A 545 18.00 25.04 7.16
N PHE A 546 18.61 25.94 6.40
CA PHE A 546 19.24 27.14 6.95
C PHE A 546 18.31 27.97 7.83
N GLY A 547 18.73 28.20 9.07
CA GLY A 547 18.00 28.91 10.11
C GLY A 547 17.15 28.02 11.02
N LYS A 548 17.09 26.70 10.78
CA LYS A 548 16.37 25.76 11.66
C LYS A 548 17.18 25.48 12.91
N THR A 549 16.47 25.27 14.01
CA THR A 549 17.04 24.92 15.31
C THR A 549 16.32 23.72 15.88
N PHE A 550 17.04 22.75 16.44
CA PHE A 550 16.44 21.65 17.16
C PHE A 550 15.87 22.15 18.49
N VAL A 551 14.57 21.97 18.73
CA VAL A 551 13.92 22.37 19.99
C VAL A 551 13.63 21.12 20.82
N GLY A 552 14.56 20.77 21.71
CA GLY A 552 14.35 19.69 22.68
C GLY A 552 13.19 19.97 23.64
N ALA A 553 12.58 18.91 24.18
CA ALA A 553 11.37 18.91 25.03
C ALA A 553 11.47 19.68 26.38
N GLY A 554 12.48 20.52 26.57
CA GLY A 554 12.69 21.33 27.79
C GLY A 554 12.71 22.85 27.57
N SER A 555 12.61 23.35 26.34
CA SER A 555 12.68 24.80 26.07
C SER A 555 11.30 25.39 25.80
N LEU A 556 10.49 25.53 26.85
CA LEU A 556 9.36 26.47 26.83
C LEU A 556 9.92 27.89 26.92
N SER A 557 10.45 28.42 25.81
CA SER A 557 10.50 29.86 25.64
C SER A 557 9.09 30.32 25.30
N ALA A 558 8.31 30.62 26.34
CA ALA A 558 7.14 31.45 26.18
C ALA A 558 7.60 32.71 25.41
N VAL A 559 7.11 32.88 24.19
CA VAL A 559 7.25 34.15 23.46
C VAL A 559 6.43 35.14 24.27
N GLN A 560 7.06 35.74 25.27
CA GLN A 560 6.50 36.88 25.96
C GLN A 560 6.41 37.95 24.88
N SER A 561 5.18 38.27 24.46
CA SER A 561 4.92 39.36 23.53
C SER A 561 5.71 40.56 24.00
N VAL A 562 6.69 40.96 23.19
CA VAL A 562 7.54 42.12 23.48
C VAL A 562 6.58 43.30 23.62
N PRO A 563 6.49 43.96 24.79
CA PRO A 563 5.65 45.13 24.92
C PRO A 563 6.13 46.16 23.90
N GLU A 564 5.25 46.57 22.98
CA GLU A 564 5.57 47.63 22.04
C GLU A 564 6.15 48.82 22.81
N PRO A 565 7.28 49.39 22.38
CA PRO A 565 7.88 50.53 23.05
C PRO A 565 6.81 51.60 23.24
N ALA A 566 6.78 52.24 24.41
CA ALA A 566 5.88 53.35 24.73
C ALA A 566 6.18 54.63 23.91
N THR A 567 6.48 54.52 22.62
CA THR A 567 6.68 55.62 21.67
C THR A 567 5.42 56.47 21.51
N VAL A 568 4.23 55.89 21.73
CA VAL A 568 2.97 56.66 21.77
C VAL A 568 2.89 57.56 23.03
N MET A 569 3.46 57.15 24.17
CA MET A 569 3.57 58.01 25.35
C MET A 569 4.60 59.14 25.17
N LEU A 570 5.67 58.92 24.39
CA LEU A 570 6.69 59.93 24.16
C LEU A 570 6.22 61.06 23.22
N LEU A 571 5.32 60.77 22.28
CA LEU A 571 4.70 61.77 21.39
C LEU A 571 3.56 62.57 22.06
N GLY A 572 2.97 62.06 23.15
CA GLY A 572 1.91 62.73 23.90
C GLY A 572 2.38 63.83 24.88
N MET A 573 3.66 63.86 25.25
CA MET A 573 4.21 64.80 26.24
C MET A 573 4.70 66.14 25.65
N LEU A 574 4.74 66.29 24.33
CA LEU A 574 5.34 67.47 23.67
C LEU A 574 4.51 68.77 23.62
N PRO A 575 3.19 68.86 23.90
CA PRO A 575 2.50 70.16 23.91
C PRO A 575 2.47 70.86 25.29
N LEU A 576 2.89 70.21 26.39
CA LEU A 576 2.77 70.79 27.75
C LEU A 576 3.91 71.76 28.15
N VAL A 577 5.06 71.75 27.45
CA VAL A 577 6.18 72.68 27.74
C VAL A 577 6.05 74.01 26.96
N GLY A 578 5.31 74.03 25.85
CA GLY A 578 5.11 75.24 25.02
C GLY A 578 4.09 76.26 25.57
N LEU A 579 3.20 75.85 26.48
CA LEU A 579 2.14 76.71 27.02
C LEU A 579 2.55 77.52 28.28
N ILE A 580 3.70 77.23 28.88
CA ILE A 580 4.23 77.97 30.04
C ILE A 580 5.05 79.21 29.61
N TRP A 581 5.56 79.25 28.37
CA TRP A 581 6.36 80.39 27.87
C TRP A 581 5.56 81.53 27.22
N ARG A 582 4.24 81.38 27.01
CA ARG A 582 3.41 82.44 26.39
C ARG A 582 2.72 83.40 27.37
N ARG A 583 2.91 83.25 28.69
CA ARG A 583 2.28 84.13 29.71
C ARG A 583 3.20 85.18 30.36
N VAL A 584 4.47 85.31 29.96
CA VAL A 584 5.42 86.26 30.59
C VAL A 584 5.81 87.46 29.68
N HIS A 585 5.23 87.62 28.49
CA HIS A 585 5.48 88.78 27.60
C HIS A 585 4.21 89.56 27.22
N ARG A 586 3.45 90.00 28.23
CA ARG A 586 2.56 91.17 28.12
C ARG A 586 2.63 92.01 29.40
N ARG A 587 3.51 93.00 29.40
CA ARG A 587 3.33 94.30 30.05
C ARG A 587 3.85 95.37 29.11
#